data_AF-A0A521NV43-F1
#
_entry.id   AF-A0A521NV43-F1
#
_cell.length_a   1.000
_cell.length_b   1.000
_cell.length_c   1.000
_cell.angle_alpha   90.00
_cell.angle_beta   90.00
_cell.angle_gamma   90.00
#
_symmetry.space_group_name_H-M   'P 1'
#
loop_
_entity.id
_entity.type
_entity.pdbx_description
1 polymer ?
#
loop_
_entity_poly.entity_id
_entity_poly.type
_entity_poly.pdbx_seq_one_letter_code
_entity_poly.pdbx_strand_id
1 'polypeptide(L)'
;MREDMDKVIVERPRGGWRVQGDGRPWRNSPERGSHLGMRRGYQRPKWLSENLQPLKRWLHKQVHRPWDKVWSELCEGIDRRNTVQAHIFVHIDQFVERQAELHEGEVWVPGRMWQQRMVPLRESASVELFVHPGTGILLPNRHLQRAKQQRKAEWAERYGSRDTVRPYAPYHVIDAVTQWHRIDGAWWEVRLARLPEARGGEAEPPHYDVLRRCFVTRKGCEPPAFGSADAQAMYGRPHVYAQGMRRLGRVEVRSRLG
;
A
#
# COMPACT_ATOMS: atom_id res chain seq x y z
N MET A 1 -3.76 -27.28 -13.24
CA MET A 1 -3.94 -25.81 -13.22
C MET A 1 -5.41 -25.49 -13.44
N ARG A 2 -5.89 -24.26 -13.22
CA ARG A 2 -7.26 -23.92 -13.65
C ARG A 2 -7.29 -23.82 -15.17
N GLU A 3 -8.33 -24.34 -15.82
CA GLU A 3 -8.46 -24.29 -17.29
C GLU A 3 -8.62 -22.86 -17.83
N ASP A 4 -9.17 -21.94 -17.02
CA ASP A 4 -9.43 -20.55 -17.37
C ASP A 4 -8.35 -19.57 -16.88
N MET A 5 -7.15 -20.06 -16.53
CA MET A 5 -6.14 -19.21 -15.88
C MET A 5 -5.70 -18.03 -16.75
N ASP A 6 -5.52 -18.25 -18.04
CA ASP A 6 -5.16 -17.21 -18.99
C ASP A 6 -6.18 -16.08 -19.04
N LYS A 7 -7.48 -16.42 -18.99
CA LYS A 7 -8.59 -15.46 -18.99
C LYS A 7 -8.62 -14.66 -17.69
N VAL A 8 -8.55 -15.34 -16.55
CA VAL A 8 -8.65 -14.68 -15.23
C VAL A 8 -7.48 -13.71 -14.99
N ILE A 9 -6.30 -13.97 -15.57
CA ILE A 9 -5.13 -13.08 -15.47
C ILE A 9 -5.37 -11.77 -16.26
N VAL A 10 -6.00 -11.84 -17.43
CA VAL A 10 -6.15 -10.70 -18.35
C VAL A 10 -7.41 -9.85 -18.11
N GLU A 11 -8.40 -10.38 -17.38
CA GLU A 11 -9.70 -9.74 -17.15
C GLU A 11 -9.67 -8.46 -16.29
N ARG A 12 -8.52 -8.10 -15.71
CA ARG A 12 -8.43 -6.92 -14.84
C ARG A 12 -8.50 -5.62 -15.65
N PRO A 13 -9.37 -4.65 -15.30
CA PRO A 13 -9.41 -3.36 -15.96
C PRO A 13 -8.06 -2.66 -15.86
N ARG A 14 -7.58 -2.10 -16.99
CA ARG A 14 -6.30 -1.36 -17.06
C ARG A 14 -6.11 -0.41 -15.88
N GLY A 15 -4.87 -0.35 -15.40
CA GLY A 15 -4.46 0.59 -14.39
C GLY A 15 -4.70 2.03 -14.85
N GLY A 16 -5.13 2.88 -13.93
CA GLY A 16 -5.54 4.25 -14.27
C GLY A 16 -6.95 4.34 -14.87
N TRP A 17 -7.82 3.33 -14.71
CA TRP A 17 -9.22 3.41 -15.16
C TRP A 17 -10.00 4.60 -14.58
N ARG A 18 -9.65 5.03 -13.36
CA ARG A 18 -10.21 6.24 -12.70
C ARG A 18 -9.62 7.55 -13.21
N VAL A 19 -8.57 7.50 -14.03
CA VAL A 19 -8.01 8.70 -14.66
C VAL A 19 -8.98 9.13 -15.75
N GLN A 20 -9.80 10.11 -15.42
CA GLN A 20 -10.63 10.86 -16.34
C GLN A 20 -9.77 11.98 -16.94
N GLY A 21 -9.66 12.03 -18.26
CA GLY A 21 -8.87 13.03 -18.97
C GLY A 21 -7.63 12.44 -19.64
N ASP A 22 -7.54 12.65 -20.94
CA ASP A 22 -6.47 12.21 -21.83
C ASP A 22 -5.50 13.35 -22.16
N GLY A 23 -5.35 14.32 -21.26
CA GLY A 23 -4.46 15.47 -21.48
C GLY A 23 -4.91 16.42 -22.59
N ARG A 24 -6.04 16.17 -23.28
CA ARG A 24 -6.61 17.06 -24.31
C ARG A 24 -6.83 18.49 -23.83
N PRO A 25 -7.29 18.79 -22.61
CA PRO A 25 -7.49 20.17 -22.18
C PRO A 25 -6.20 21.01 -22.25
N TRP A 26 -5.08 20.47 -21.75
CA TRP A 26 -3.78 21.13 -21.85
C TRP A 26 -3.25 21.10 -23.29
N ARG A 27 -3.38 19.97 -23.99
CA ARG A 27 -2.98 19.84 -25.40
C ARG A 27 -3.83 20.65 -26.37
N ASN A 28 -4.98 21.18 -25.97
CA ASN A 28 -5.80 22.10 -26.77
C ASN A 28 -5.69 23.54 -26.27
N SER A 29 -4.94 23.78 -25.19
CA SER A 29 -4.72 25.12 -24.66
C SER A 29 -3.77 25.92 -25.55
N PRO A 30 -3.89 27.26 -25.55
CA PRO A 30 -2.93 28.15 -26.22
C PRO A 30 -1.49 28.00 -25.67
N GLU A 31 -1.36 27.57 -24.41
CA GLU A 31 -0.10 27.44 -23.67
C GLU A 31 0.78 26.26 -24.13
N ARG A 32 0.25 25.40 -25.02
CA ARG A 32 0.88 24.14 -25.41
C ARG A 32 2.14 24.30 -26.32
N GLY A 33 2.27 25.45 -26.98
CA GLY A 33 3.26 25.70 -28.03
C GLY A 33 2.93 25.05 -29.39
N SER A 34 3.63 25.44 -30.46
CA SER A 34 3.35 24.96 -31.84
C SER A 34 3.82 23.53 -32.12
N HIS A 35 4.83 23.05 -31.39
CA HIS A 35 5.41 21.72 -31.58
C HIS A 35 5.33 20.90 -30.29
N LEU A 36 4.51 19.85 -30.30
CA LEU A 36 4.34 18.92 -29.19
C LEU A 36 4.79 17.51 -29.59
N GLY A 37 5.72 16.94 -28.81
CA GLY A 37 6.01 15.51 -28.90
C GLY A 37 4.78 14.66 -28.58
N MET A 38 4.63 13.52 -29.25
CA MET A 38 3.43 12.66 -29.17
C MET A 38 2.98 12.35 -27.74
N ARG A 39 3.91 12.18 -26.79
CA ARG A 39 3.62 11.82 -25.38
C ARG A 39 3.40 13.03 -24.44
N ARG A 40 3.71 14.27 -24.84
CA ARG A 40 3.68 15.45 -23.97
C ARG A 40 2.23 15.86 -23.65
N GLY A 41 1.89 16.06 -22.39
CA GLY A 41 0.52 16.39 -21.95
C GLY A 41 -0.34 15.20 -21.50
N TYR A 42 0.07 13.97 -21.82
CA TYR A 42 -0.52 12.75 -21.25
C TYR A 42 0.16 12.44 -19.90
N GLN A 43 -0.21 13.15 -18.83
CA GLN A 43 0.48 13.04 -17.53
C GLN A 43 0.31 11.68 -16.84
N ARG A 44 -0.77 10.95 -17.14
CA ARG A 44 -1.09 9.66 -16.51
C ARG A 44 -1.73 8.70 -17.53
N PRO A 45 -0.95 8.10 -18.44
CA PRO A 45 -1.49 7.14 -19.38
C PRO A 45 -2.00 5.90 -18.64
N LYS A 46 -3.04 5.26 -19.18
CA LYS A 46 -3.47 3.94 -18.70
C LYS A 46 -2.32 2.95 -18.88
N TRP A 47 -2.12 2.06 -17.91
CA TRP A 47 -1.11 1.00 -17.99
C TRP A 47 -1.77 -0.37 -17.98
N LEU A 48 -1.06 -1.37 -18.52
CA LEU A 48 -1.49 -2.76 -18.43
C LEU A 48 -1.50 -3.16 -16.95
N SER A 49 -2.57 -3.82 -16.53
CA SER A 49 -2.68 -4.35 -15.18
C SER A 49 -3.27 -5.74 -15.27
N GLU A 50 -2.51 -6.72 -14.79
CA GLU A 50 -2.90 -8.12 -14.82
C GLU A 50 -3.26 -8.60 -13.42
N ASN A 51 -4.15 -9.59 -13.33
CA ASN A 51 -4.52 -10.24 -12.08
C ASN A 51 -3.61 -11.43 -11.80
N LEU A 52 -2.44 -11.19 -11.22
CA LEU A 52 -1.45 -12.24 -10.97
C LEU A 52 -1.71 -13.08 -9.71
N GLN A 53 -2.72 -12.73 -8.92
CA GLN A 53 -3.03 -13.42 -7.66
C GLN A 53 -3.42 -14.90 -7.80
N PRO A 54 -4.19 -15.32 -8.82
CA PRO A 54 -4.50 -16.72 -9.07
C PRO A 54 -3.26 -17.55 -9.42
N LEU A 55 -2.39 -17.02 -10.31
CA LEU A 55 -1.12 -17.67 -10.66
C LEU A 55 -0.23 -17.83 -9.43
N LYS A 56 -0.05 -16.74 -8.66
CA LYS A 56 0.71 -16.76 -7.42
C LYS A 56 0.18 -17.81 -6.44
N ARG A 57 -1.14 -17.84 -6.20
CA ARG A 57 -1.76 -18.85 -5.32
C ARG A 57 -1.55 -20.27 -5.81
N TRP A 58 -1.65 -20.50 -7.12
CA TRP A 58 -1.40 -21.81 -7.69
C TRP A 58 0.07 -22.24 -7.49
N LEU A 59 1.04 -21.37 -7.75
CA LEU A 59 2.47 -21.65 -7.53
C LEU A 59 2.79 -22.00 -6.07
N HIS A 60 2.22 -21.26 -5.12
CA HIS A 60 2.39 -21.54 -3.68
C HIS A 60 1.79 -22.91 -3.27
N LYS A 61 0.77 -23.41 -3.96
CA LYS A 61 0.24 -24.77 -3.75
C LYS A 61 1.18 -25.86 -4.30
N GLN A 62 2.10 -25.53 -5.20
CA GLN A 62 3.04 -26.48 -5.80
C GLN A 62 4.36 -26.63 -5.03
N VAL A 63 4.50 -25.95 -3.90
CA VAL A 63 5.68 -26.04 -3.05
C VAL A 63 5.91 -27.50 -2.61
N HIS A 64 7.17 -27.89 -2.52
CA HIS A 64 7.66 -29.26 -2.26
C HIS A 64 7.49 -30.26 -3.42
N ARG A 65 7.17 -29.79 -4.63
CA ARG A 65 7.16 -30.62 -5.84
C ARG A 65 8.39 -30.37 -6.71
N PRO A 66 8.84 -31.35 -7.53
CA PRO A 66 9.84 -31.13 -8.56
C PRO A 66 9.41 -30.03 -9.53
N TRP A 67 10.28 -29.06 -9.76
CA TRP A 67 9.99 -27.90 -10.61
C TRP A 67 9.65 -28.30 -12.05
N ASP A 68 10.33 -29.30 -12.61
CA ASP A 68 10.08 -29.74 -13.98
C ASP A 68 8.65 -30.25 -14.18
N LYS A 69 8.09 -30.95 -13.17
CA LYS A 69 6.69 -31.40 -13.20
C LYS A 69 5.71 -30.23 -13.06
N VAL A 70 6.07 -29.23 -12.25
CA VAL A 70 5.26 -28.00 -12.12
C VAL A 70 5.30 -27.20 -13.43
N TRP A 71 6.46 -27.15 -14.08
CA TRP A 71 6.68 -26.47 -15.34
C TRP A 71 5.95 -27.15 -16.50
N SER A 72 5.94 -28.49 -16.54
CA SER A 72 5.20 -29.24 -17.57
C SER A 72 3.70 -28.99 -17.45
N GLU A 73 3.12 -29.07 -16.24
CA GLU A 73 1.70 -28.76 -15.99
C GLU A 73 1.35 -27.31 -16.37
N LEU A 74 2.29 -26.40 -16.23
CA LEU A 74 2.11 -25.01 -16.61
C LEU A 74 2.12 -24.82 -18.13
N CYS A 75 3.00 -25.54 -18.83
CA CYS A 75 3.04 -25.55 -20.30
C CYS A 75 1.83 -26.26 -20.93
N GLU A 76 1.23 -27.23 -20.25
CA GLU A 76 -0.02 -27.87 -20.69
C GLU A 76 -1.22 -26.92 -20.60
N GLY A 77 -1.25 -26.06 -19.58
CA GLY A 77 -2.34 -25.11 -19.37
C GLY A 77 -2.20 -23.76 -20.08
N ILE A 78 -1.06 -23.48 -20.72
CA ILE A 78 -0.75 -22.18 -21.33
C ILE A 78 -0.14 -22.39 -22.72
N ASP A 79 -0.80 -21.88 -23.76
CA ASP A 79 -0.29 -21.87 -25.13
C ASP A 79 0.75 -20.77 -25.32
N ARG A 80 2.01 -21.18 -25.48
CA ARG A 80 3.15 -20.30 -25.74
C ARG A 80 3.11 -19.61 -27.11
N ARG A 81 2.27 -20.08 -28.04
CA ARG A 81 2.11 -19.46 -29.38
C ARG A 81 1.22 -18.21 -29.30
N ASN A 82 0.41 -18.09 -28.25
CA ASN A 82 -0.38 -16.91 -27.98
C ASN A 82 0.46 -15.88 -27.20
N THR A 83 0.62 -14.67 -27.74
CA THR A 83 1.47 -13.62 -27.16
C THR A 83 1.03 -13.15 -25.77
N VAL A 84 -0.28 -13.15 -25.51
CA VAL A 84 -0.84 -12.78 -24.21
C VAL A 84 -0.55 -13.86 -23.17
N GLN A 85 -0.76 -15.12 -23.55
CA GLN A 85 -0.48 -16.27 -22.70
C GLN A 85 1.03 -16.46 -22.48
N ALA A 86 1.86 -16.20 -23.49
CA ALA A 86 3.32 -16.21 -23.37
C ALA A 86 3.84 -15.16 -22.38
N HIS A 87 3.15 -14.02 -22.22
CA HIS A 87 3.52 -13.00 -21.23
C HIS A 87 3.45 -13.52 -19.78
N ILE A 88 2.61 -14.52 -19.51
CA ILE A 88 2.50 -15.14 -18.18
C ILE A 88 3.86 -15.68 -17.70
N PHE A 89 4.70 -16.18 -18.61
CA PHE A 89 6.03 -16.69 -18.27
C PHE A 89 6.96 -15.60 -17.73
N VAL A 90 6.82 -14.35 -18.18
CA VAL A 90 7.54 -13.20 -17.61
C VAL A 90 7.16 -13.00 -16.15
N HIS A 91 5.90 -13.25 -15.79
CA HIS A 91 5.43 -13.16 -14.41
C HIS A 91 5.87 -14.34 -13.55
N ILE A 92 6.06 -15.53 -14.13
CA ILE A 92 6.61 -16.67 -13.38
C ILE A 92 8.01 -16.33 -12.86
N ASP A 93 8.84 -15.70 -13.68
CA ASP A 93 10.19 -15.25 -13.30
C ASP A 93 10.18 -14.17 -12.21
N GLN A 94 9.05 -13.47 -12.03
CA GLN A 94 8.88 -12.55 -10.92
C GLN A 94 8.56 -13.26 -9.61
N PHE A 95 7.99 -14.47 -9.66
CA PHE A 95 7.53 -15.24 -8.50
C PHE A 95 8.48 -16.35 -8.07
N VAL A 96 9.15 -17.00 -9.02
CA VAL A 96 10.02 -18.15 -8.79
C VAL A 96 11.42 -17.84 -9.30
N GLU A 97 12.38 -17.85 -8.39
CA GLU A 97 13.80 -17.78 -8.74
C GLU A 97 14.30 -19.16 -9.18
N ARG A 98 14.89 -19.22 -10.38
CA ARG A 98 15.37 -20.46 -11.02
C ARG A 98 16.88 -20.50 -11.13
N GLN A 99 17.55 -19.36 -11.02
CA GLN A 99 18.99 -19.19 -11.12
C GLN A 99 19.65 -19.21 -9.73
N ALA A 100 19.11 -20.03 -8.83
CA ALA A 100 19.71 -20.21 -7.51
C ALA A 100 20.99 -21.05 -7.64
N GLU A 101 21.98 -20.77 -6.80
CA GLU A 101 23.26 -21.48 -6.78
C GLU A 101 23.60 -21.91 -5.34
N LEU A 102 24.34 -23.01 -5.20
CA LEU A 102 24.79 -23.50 -3.91
C LEU A 102 26.24 -23.05 -3.66
N HIS A 103 26.46 -22.26 -2.62
CA HIS A 103 27.80 -21.84 -2.17
C HIS A 103 27.98 -22.26 -0.72
N GLU A 104 28.97 -23.12 -0.44
CA GLU A 104 29.30 -23.58 0.93
C GLU A 104 28.09 -24.15 1.70
N GLY A 105 27.16 -24.81 0.99
CA GLY A 105 25.94 -25.37 1.58
C GLY A 105 24.80 -24.36 1.80
N GLU A 106 25.02 -23.09 1.47
CA GLU A 106 23.99 -22.05 1.47
C GLU A 106 23.46 -21.78 0.06
N VAL A 107 22.16 -21.48 -0.03
CA VAL A 107 21.52 -21.09 -1.30
C VAL A 107 21.68 -19.59 -1.53
N TRP A 108 22.20 -19.25 -2.71
CA TRP A 108 22.38 -17.90 -3.19
C TRP A 108 21.48 -17.64 -4.40
N VAL A 109 21.04 -16.39 -4.55
CA VAL A 109 20.13 -15.96 -5.61
C VAL A 109 20.57 -14.62 -6.21
N PRO A 110 20.20 -14.32 -7.46
CA PRO A 110 20.50 -13.01 -8.05
C PRO A 110 19.89 -11.86 -7.25
N GLY A 111 20.70 -10.85 -6.95
CA GLY A 111 20.21 -9.59 -6.37
C GLY A 111 19.41 -8.78 -7.39
N ARG A 112 18.25 -8.23 -7.00
CA ARG A 112 17.43 -7.37 -7.88
C ARG A 112 18.02 -5.98 -8.16
N MET A 113 19.12 -5.61 -7.51
CA MET A 113 19.75 -4.30 -7.69
C MET A 113 20.75 -4.34 -8.85
N TRP A 114 21.03 -3.17 -9.44
CA TRP A 114 21.85 -2.92 -10.64
C TRP A 114 23.27 -3.55 -10.70
N GLN A 115 23.69 -4.33 -9.71
CA GLN A 115 25.01 -4.96 -9.65
C GLN A 115 25.02 -6.47 -9.94
N GLN A 116 23.88 -7.11 -10.24
CA GLN A 116 23.79 -8.55 -10.63
C GLN A 116 24.58 -9.50 -9.70
N ARG A 117 24.85 -9.07 -8.45
CA ARG A 117 25.65 -9.84 -7.51
C ARG A 117 24.75 -10.88 -6.87
N MET A 118 25.24 -12.12 -6.80
CA MET A 118 24.59 -13.16 -6.01
C MET A 118 24.55 -12.73 -4.54
N VAL A 119 23.41 -12.93 -3.89
CA VAL A 119 23.21 -12.68 -2.46
C VAL A 119 22.68 -13.94 -1.78
N PRO A 120 22.99 -14.15 -0.49
CA PRO A 120 22.38 -15.22 0.29
C PRO A 120 20.85 -15.12 0.24
N LEU A 121 20.15 -16.26 0.10
CA LEU A 121 18.68 -16.30 0.01
C LEU A 121 17.99 -15.61 1.20
N ARG A 122 18.60 -15.68 2.39
CA ARG A 122 18.14 -15.01 3.62
C ARG A 122 18.07 -13.49 3.51
N GLU A 123 18.90 -12.88 2.66
CA GLU A 123 18.99 -11.43 2.45
C GLU A 123 18.08 -10.97 1.29
N SER A 124 17.62 -11.90 0.45
CA SER A 124 16.72 -11.58 -0.66
C SER A 124 15.27 -11.40 -0.20
N ALA A 125 14.91 -10.15 0.12
CA ALA A 125 13.56 -9.78 0.53
C ALA A 125 12.50 -9.89 -0.60
N SER A 126 12.95 -10.13 -1.84
CA SER A 126 12.12 -10.06 -3.04
C SER A 126 11.81 -11.41 -3.70
N VAL A 127 12.51 -12.48 -3.27
CA VAL A 127 12.32 -13.85 -3.76
C VAL A 127 11.39 -14.57 -2.79
N GLU A 128 10.19 -14.92 -3.27
CA GLU A 128 9.20 -15.64 -2.46
C GLU A 128 9.30 -17.15 -2.59
N LEU A 129 9.53 -17.64 -3.81
CA LEU A 129 9.73 -19.04 -4.14
C LEU A 129 11.05 -19.17 -4.93
N PHE A 130 11.72 -20.31 -4.78
CA PHE A 130 12.93 -20.62 -5.54
C PHE A 130 13.00 -22.11 -5.83
N VAL A 131 13.72 -22.47 -6.90
CA VAL A 131 14.06 -23.86 -7.20
C VAL A 131 15.37 -24.19 -6.49
N HIS A 132 15.37 -25.23 -5.67
CA HIS A 132 16.57 -25.62 -4.95
C HIS A 132 17.63 -26.15 -5.94
N PRO A 133 18.86 -25.58 -5.97
CA PRO A 133 19.84 -25.87 -7.02
C PRO A 133 20.28 -27.33 -7.08
N GLY A 134 20.38 -28.01 -5.92
CA GLY A 134 20.82 -29.40 -5.87
C GLY A 134 19.71 -30.45 -6.08
N THR A 135 18.44 -30.08 -5.91
CA THR A 135 17.33 -31.07 -5.91
C THR A 135 16.25 -30.77 -6.96
N GLY A 136 16.24 -29.58 -7.55
CA GLY A 136 15.20 -29.17 -8.49
C GLY A 136 13.82 -28.98 -7.86
N ILE A 137 13.70 -29.00 -6.53
CA ILE A 137 12.41 -28.89 -5.83
C ILE A 137 12.04 -27.41 -5.65
N LEU A 138 10.77 -27.08 -5.92
CA LEU A 138 10.22 -25.75 -5.63
C LEU A 138 10.04 -25.56 -4.13
N LEU A 139 10.75 -24.58 -3.55
CA LEU A 139 10.74 -24.29 -2.11
C LEU A 139 10.35 -22.84 -1.83
N PRO A 140 9.76 -22.55 -0.66
CA PRO A 140 9.47 -21.20 -0.23
C PRO A 140 10.70 -20.58 0.44
N ASN A 141 10.90 -19.28 0.26
CA ASN A 141 11.87 -18.54 1.06
C ASN A 141 11.34 -18.38 2.49
N ARG A 142 11.70 -19.31 3.39
CA ARG A 142 11.26 -19.30 4.79
C ARG A 142 11.76 -18.08 5.57
N HIS A 143 12.91 -17.52 5.21
CA HIS A 143 13.44 -16.31 5.84
C HIS A 143 12.54 -15.11 5.57
N LEU A 144 12.06 -14.96 4.34
CA LEU A 144 11.10 -13.92 3.99
C LEU A 144 9.78 -14.07 4.75
N GLN A 145 9.27 -15.30 4.90
CA GLN A 145 8.03 -15.54 5.64
C GLN A 145 8.16 -15.17 7.11
N ARG A 146 9.28 -15.55 7.76
CA ARG A 146 9.60 -15.14 9.14
C ARG A 146 9.69 -13.62 9.25
N ALA A 147 10.42 -12.95 8.36
CA ALA A 147 10.53 -11.50 8.36
C ALA A 147 9.19 -10.79 8.11
N LYS A 148 8.28 -11.37 7.31
CA LYS A 148 6.91 -10.86 7.14
C LYS A 148 6.07 -11.04 8.41
N GLN A 149 6.18 -12.19 9.08
CA GLN A 149 5.49 -12.46 10.35
C GLN A 149 5.98 -11.54 11.46
N GLN A 150 7.30 -11.33 11.59
CA GLN A 150 7.90 -10.39 12.54
C GLN A 150 7.40 -8.96 12.28
N ARG A 151 7.48 -8.46 11.04
CA ARG A 151 6.94 -7.13 10.70
C ARG A 151 5.45 -7.00 10.98
N LYS A 152 4.67 -8.06 10.76
CA LYS A 152 3.23 -8.09 11.10
C LYS A 152 3.03 -8.04 12.61
N ALA A 153 3.85 -8.77 13.38
CA ALA A 153 3.81 -8.77 14.84
C ALA A 153 4.24 -7.41 15.40
N GLU A 154 5.35 -6.83 14.94
CA GLU A 154 5.79 -5.47 15.27
C GLU A 154 4.73 -4.42 14.92
N TRP A 155 4.07 -4.56 13.76
CA TRP A 155 2.97 -3.67 13.38
C TRP A 155 1.75 -3.87 14.28
N ALA A 156 1.44 -5.11 14.67
CA ALA A 156 0.36 -5.41 15.60
C ALA A 156 0.69 -5.00 17.05
N GLU A 157 1.95 -4.99 17.46
CA GLU A 157 2.40 -4.46 18.74
C GLU A 157 2.32 -2.93 18.74
N ARG A 158 2.79 -2.30 17.64
CA ARG A 158 2.80 -0.84 17.49
C ARG A 158 1.42 -0.24 17.26
N TYR A 159 0.49 -0.99 16.63
CA TYR A 159 -0.80 -0.47 16.15
C TYR A 159 -1.99 -1.44 16.31
N GLY A 160 -1.81 -2.62 16.91
CA GLY A 160 -2.79 -3.71 16.96
C GLY A 160 -3.28 -4.06 18.36
N SER A 161 -3.12 -3.17 19.33
CA SER A 161 -3.95 -3.22 20.53
C SER A 161 -5.43 -3.14 20.11
N ARG A 162 -6.25 -4.05 20.62
CA ARG A 162 -7.72 -4.06 20.43
C ARG A 162 -8.39 -2.78 20.95
N ASP A 163 -7.67 -1.98 21.75
CA ASP A 163 -8.08 -0.66 22.27
C ASP A 163 -7.51 0.54 21.48
N THR A 164 -6.60 0.32 20.53
CA THR A 164 -6.16 1.40 19.64
C THR A 164 -7.21 1.65 18.59
N VAL A 165 -8.12 2.58 18.87
CA VAL A 165 -9.10 3.03 17.91
C VAL A 165 -8.38 3.51 16.66
N ARG A 166 -8.62 2.85 15.53
CA ARG A 166 -7.98 3.17 14.25
C ARG A 166 -8.23 4.65 13.97
N PRO A 167 -7.17 5.47 13.77
CA PRO A 167 -7.37 6.88 13.58
C PRO A 167 -8.18 7.12 12.30
N TYR A 168 -9.18 7.99 12.37
CA TYR A 168 -10.07 8.29 11.24
C TYR A 168 -9.29 8.77 10.02
N ALA A 169 -8.28 9.62 10.25
CA ALA A 169 -7.37 10.10 9.24
C ALA A 169 -5.93 10.11 9.77
N PRO A 170 -4.91 9.95 8.89
CA PRO A 170 -3.53 10.14 9.28
C PRO A 170 -3.29 11.58 9.76
N TYR A 171 -2.73 11.73 10.95
CA TYR A 171 -2.29 13.00 11.51
C TYR A 171 -0.83 12.93 11.97
N HIS A 172 -0.17 14.08 12.04
CA HIS A 172 1.14 14.23 12.68
C HIS A 172 0.99 14.98 13.99
N VAL A 173 1.50 14.41 15.08
CA VAL A 173 1.55 15.09 16.38
C VAL A 173 2.74 16.04 16.38
N ILE A 174 2.49 17.33 16.55
CA ILE A 174 3.55 18.35 16.61
C ILE A 174 3.98 18.58 18.06
N ASP A 175 3.00 18.73 18.95
CA ASP A 175 3.22 18.90 20.39
C ASP A 175 2.00 18.43 21.20
N ALA A 176 1.89 18.84 22.46
CA ALA A 176 0.80 18.45 23.36
C ALA A 176 -0.58 18.99 22.94
N VAL A 177 -0.65 20.11 22.21
CA VAL A 177 -1.90 20.79 21.83
C VAL A 177 -2.02 20.99 20.32
N THR A 178 -0.99 20.67 19.53
CA THR A 178 -0.95 20.91 18.09
C THR A 178 -0.83 19.61 17.30
N GLN A 179 -1.71 19.43 16.32
CA GLN A 179 -1.67 18.32 15.37
C GLN A 179 -1.80 18.82 13.94
N TRP A 180 -1.17 18.15 12.99
CA TRP A 180 -1.36 18.40 11.57
C TRP A 180 -2.21 17.31 10.94
N HIS A 181 -3.30 17.71 10.28
CA HIS A 181 -4.26 16.83 9.65
C HIS A 181 -4.27 17.06 8.14
N ARG A 182 -4.38 15.97 7.37
CA ARG A 182 -4.52 16.08 5.91
C ARG A 182 -5.98 15.92 5.51
N ILE A 183 -6.56 16.98 4.99
CA ILE A 183 -7.99 17.10 4.68
C ILE A 183 -8.12 17.57 3.23
N ASP A 184 -8.85 16.82 2.39
CA ASP A 184 -9.06 17.12 0.97
C ASP A 184 -7.78 17.49 0.20
N GLY A 185 -6.68 16.83 0.56
CA GLY A 185 -5.37 17.02 -0.07
C GLY A 185 -4.57 18.23 0.40
N ALA A 186 -5.09 19.04 1.33
CA ALA A 186 -4.38 20.14 1.99
C ALA A 186 -3.98 19.76 3.43
N TRP A 187 -2.91 20.38 3.92
CA TRP A 187 -2.49 20.25 5.31
C TRP A 187 -3.10 21.36 6.16
N TRP A 188 -3.59 20.99 7.33
CA TRP A 188 -4.19 21.87 8.31
C TRP A 188 -3.51 21.67 9.65
N GLU A 189 -3.10 22.77 10.28
CA GLU A 189 -2.73 22.76 11.68
C GLU A 189 -4.00 22.89 12.51
N VAL A 190 -4.17 21.98 13.45
CA VAL A 190 -5.31 21.87 14.34
C VAL A 190 -4.82 22.03 15.77
N ARG A 191 -5.43 22.97 16.50
CA ARG A 191 -5.18 23.21 17.92
C ARG A 191 -6.25 22.51 18.74
N LEU A 192 -5.80 21.64 19.63
CA LEU A 192 -6.63 20.84 20.52
C LEU A 192 -6.78 21.54 21.87
N ALA A 193 -8.00 21.56 22.38
CA ALA A 193 -8.31 21.94 23.75
C ALA A 193 -8.95 20.75 24.49
N ARG A 194 -8.77 20.71 25.81
CA ARG A 194 -9.43 19.72 26.66
C ARG A 194 -10.86 20.13 26.93
N LEU A 195 -11.76 19.16 26.95
CA LEU A 195 -13.12 19.35 27.44
C LEU A 195 -13.11 19.45 28.98
N PRO A 196 -13.73 20.49 29.55
CA PRO A 196 -13.77 20.69 30.99
C PRO A 196 -14.50 19.54 31.70
N GLU A 197 -14.18 19.34 32.98
CA GLU A 197 -14.92 18.43 33.85
C GLU A 197 -16.19 19.08 34.36
N ALA A 198 -17.32 18.38 34.27
CA ALA A 198 -18.51 18.78 35.00
C ALA A 198 -18.21 18.83 36.50
N ARG A 199 -18.24 20.03 37.08
CA ARG A 199 -18.21 20.19 38.54
C ARG A 199 -19.66 20.12 39.02
N GLY A 200 -19.99 19.11 39.82
CA GLY A 200 -21.21 19.02 40.61
C GLY A 200 -22.52 19.42 39.92
N GLY A 201 -23.22 18.46 39.31
CA GLY A 201 -24.64 18.59 38.91
C GLY A 201 -24.94 19.52 37.73
N GLU A 202 -24.00 20.37 37.30
CA GLU A 202 -24.16 21.24 36.13
C GLU A 202 -23.97 20.46 34.81
N ALA A 203 -24.78 20.81 33.80
CA ALA A 203 -24.65 20.22 32.47
C ALA A 203 -23.35 20.73 31.80
N GLU A 204 -22.56 19.81 31.22
CA GLU A 204 -21.35 20.19 30.48
C GLU A 204 -21.71 21.08 29.28
N PRO A 205 -21.16 22.31 29.18
CA PRO A 205 -21.45 23.17 28.04
C PRO A 205 -20.91 22.51 26.75
N PRO A 206 -21.71 22.48 25.67
CA PRO A 206 -21.26 21.94 24.40
C PRO A 206 -20.17 22.83 23.80
N HIS A 207 -19.09 22.22 23.32
CA HIS A 207 -18.01 22.91 22.61
C HIS A 207 -18.09 22.62 21.13
N TYR A 208 -17.87 23.62 20.28
CA TYR A 208 -17.84 23.39 18.84
C TYR A 208 -16.47 22.89 18.40
N ASP A 209 -16.43 21.71 17.79
CA ASP A 209 -15.21 21.15 17.20
C ASP A 209 -15.08 21.62 15.75
N VAL A 210 -14.10 22.47 15.46
CA VAL A 210 -13.95 23.11 14.14
C VAL A 210 -13.57 22.13 13.03
N LEU A 211 -12.95 21.01 13.39
CA LEU A 211 -12.50 20.00 12.44
C LEU A 211 -13.66 19.04 12.09
N ARG A 212 -14.40 18.59 13.11
CA ARG A 212 -15.57 17.73 12.96
C ARG A 212 -16.82 18.47 12.49
N ARG A 213 -16.84 19.78 12.73
CA ARG A 213 -17.95 20.70 12.45
C ARG A 213 -19.24 20.33 13.18
N CYS A 214 -19.11 19.94 14.44
CA CYS A 214 -20.25 19.58 15.28
C CYS A 214 -20.00 19.96 16.74
N PHE A 215 -21.07 19.99 17.56
CA PHE A 215 -20.93 20.18 18.99
C PHE A 215 -20.49 18.87 19.68
N VAL A 216 -19.58 19.01 20.64
CA VAL A 216 -18.96 17.92 21.40
C VAL A 216 -19.06 18.19 22.91
N THR A 217 -19.20 17.11 23.68
CA THR A 217 -19.17 17.06 25.15
C THR A 217 -18.30 15.89 25.58
N ARG A 218 -18.00 15.69 26.88
CA ARG A 218 -17.26 14.48 27.29
C ARG A 218 -18.06 13.21 27.09
N LYS A 219 -19.40 13.30 27.09
CA LYS A 219 -20.33 12.18 26.90
C LYS A 219 -20.45 11.74 25.44
N GLY A 220 -20.06 12.58 24.49
CA GLY A 220 -20.15 12.29 23.07
C GLY A 220 -20.30 13.55 22.22
N CYS A 221 -20.58 13.37 20.94
CA CYS A 221 -20.82 14.47 20.02
C CYS A 221 -22.02 14.22 19.13
N GLU A 222 -22.54 15.30 18.55
CA GLU A 222 -23.45 15.22 17.42
C GLU A 222 -22.79 14.51 16.23
N PRO A 223 -23.57 13.94 15.30
CA PRO A 223 -23.04 13.32 14.10
C PRO A 223 -22.07 14.25 13.36
N PRO A 224 -20.77 13.90 13.27
CA PRO A 224 -19.79 14.80 12.70
C PRO A 224 -19.93 14.88 11.19
N ALA A 225 -19.80 16.08 10.61
CA ALA A 225 -19.79 16.27 9.16
C ALA A 225 -18.46 15.82 8.52
N PHE A 226 -17.40 15.73 9.31
CA PHE A 226 -16.11 15.20 8.93
C PHE A 226 -15.50 14.46 10.13
N GLY A 227 -14.84 13.33 9.92
CA GLY A 227 -14.19 12.66 11.04
C GLY A 227 -14.95 11.50 11.66
N SER A 228 -14.48 11.13 12.84
CA SER A 228 -15.13 10.17 13.74
C SER A 228 -15.73 10.90 14.93
N ALA A 229 -16.84 10.37 15.46
CA ALA A 229 -17.45 10.86 16.69
C ALA A 229 -16.55 10.60 17.92
N ASP A 230 -15.69 9.60 17.84
CA ASP A 230 -14.78 9.24 18.92
C ASP A 230 -13.52 10.13 18.93
N ALA A 231 -13.27 10.81 20.06
CA ALA A 231 -12.06 11.61 20.34
C ALA A 231 -10.78 10.80 20.17
N GLN A 232 -10.76 9.56 20.65
CA GLN A 232 -9.62 8.68 20.53
C GLN A 232 -9.34 8.36 19.05
N ALA A 233 -10.38 8.05 18.28
CA ALA A 233 -10.27 7.83 16.83
C ALA A 233 -9.82 9.09 16.07
N MET A 234 -10.32 10.27 16.43
CA MET A 234 -10.05 11.48 15.66
C MET A 234 -8.67 12.07 15.97
N TYR A 235 -8.29 12.10 17.24
CA TYR A 235 -7.15 12.85 17.74
C TYR A 235 -6.09 11.99 18.44
N GLY A 236 -6.35 10.68 18.58
CA GLY A 236 -5.50 9.78 19.37
C GLY A 236 -5.54 10.05 20.87
N ARG A 237 -6.47 10.88 21.34
CA ARG A 237 -6.59 11.31 22.73
C ARG A 237 -8.06 11.42 23.12
N PRO A 238 -8.45 10.99 24.33
CA PRO A 238 -9.81 11.15 24.79
C PRO A 238 -10.05 12.58 25.30
N HIS A 239 -11.33 12.99 25.38
CA HIS A 239 -11.78 14.25 25.99
C HIS A 239 -11.12 15.52 25.45
N VAL A 240 -10.78 15.55 24.16
CA VAL A 240 -10.26 16.74 23.46
C VAL A 240 -11.13 17.07 22.25
N TYR A 241 -11.09 18.34 21.85
CA TYR A 241 -11.76 18.85 20.67
C TYR A 241 -10.86 19.81 19.91
N ALA A 242 -11.08 19.96 18.60
CA ALA A 242 -10.40 20.98 17.81
C ALA A 242 -11.01 22.35 18.10
N GLN A 243 -10.26 23.21 18.79
CA GLN A 243 -10.68 24.58 19.10
C GLN A 243 -10.40 25.53 17.92
N GLY A 244 -9.35 25.26 17.15
CA GLY A 244 -8.96 26.10 16.03
C GLY A 244 -8.26 25.29 14.96
N MET A 245 -8.38 25.73 13.70
CA MET A 245 -7.64 25.17 12.59
C MET A 245 -7.17 26.27 11.64
N ARG A 246 -5.95 26.13 11.11
CA ARG A 246 -5.43 26.99 10.03
C ARG A 246 -4.83 26.15 8.92
N ARG A 247 -4.96 26.64 7.68
CA ARG A 247 -4.36 25.98 6.53
C ARG A 247 -2.85 26.23 6.51
N LEU A 248 -2.09 25.17 6.26
CA LEU A 248 -0.63 25.24 6.13
C LEU A 248 -0.20 25.45 4.68
N GLY A 249 0.82 26.30 4.51
CA GLY A 249 1.45 26.53 3.21
C GLY A 249 2.34 25.36 2.78
N ARG A 250 2.54 25.17 1.47
CA ARG A 250 3.43 24.11 0.97
C ARG A 250 4.87 24.25 1.46
N VAL A 251 5.38 25.48 1.60
CA VAL A 251 6.73 25.78 2.09
C VAL A 251 6.88 25.36 3.56
N GLU A 252 5.89 25.69 4.39
CA GLU A 252 5.85 25.39 5.83
C GLU A 252 5.83 23.87 6.07
N VAL A 253 4.97 23.14 5.35
CA VAL A 253 4.90 21.68 5.42
C VAL A 253 6.22 21.04 5.02
N ARG A 254 6.82 21.50 3.91
CA ARG A 254 8.09 20.96 3.39
C ARG A 254 9.24 21.19 4.37
N SER A 255 9.36 22.40 4.93
CA SER A 255 10.42 22.74 5.89
C SER A 255 10.47 21.83 7.13
N ARG A 256 9.35 21.20 7.48
CA ARG A 256 9.23 20.39 8.71
C ARG A 256 9.17 18.88 8.45
N LEU A 257 8.64 18.45 7.31
CA LEU A 257 8.51 17.02 6.95
C LEU A 257 9.59 16.53 5.97
N GLY A 258 10.43 17.42 5.42
CA GLY A 258 11.53 17.12 4.48
C GLY A 258 11.59 18.09 3.29
#